data_AF-A0A2G9I8M2-F1
#
_entry.id   AF-A0A2G9I8M2-F1
#
_cell.length_a   1.000
_cell.length_b   1.000
_cell.length_c   1.000
_cell.angle_alpha   90.00
_cell.angle_beta   90.00
_cell.angle_gamma   90.00
#
_symmetry.space_group_name_H-M   'P 1'
#
loop_
_entity.id
_entity.type
_entity.pdbx_description
1 polymer ?
#
loop_
_entity_poly.entity_id
_entity_poly.type
_entity_poly.pdbx_seq_one_letter_code
_entity_poly.pdbx_strand_id
1 'polypeptide(L)'
;MITAQGREDPNQNTGISLQNCTIEAAKEFNVTERKNFSTFLGRPWRNYSRTIVVNSYLGDLIHPQGWFEWDQYTSLDTVEYIEYMNSGPGADTRHRISWGGYRNNCTEDTIRRFTAEEFLHGADGWLESTVLPLFGSSK
;
A
#
# COMPACT_ATOMS: atom_id res chain seq x y z
N MET A 1 11.21 -5.27 -2.34
CA MET A 1 10.15 -4.74 -1.44
C MET A 1 9.83 -3.34 -1.90
N ILE A 2 8.55 -3.01 -2.13
CA ILE A 2 8.15 -1.64 -2.51
C ILE A 2 8.09 -0.73 -1.27
N THR A 3 7.55 -1.22 -0.15
CA THR A 3 7.45 -0.46 1.10
C THR A 3 8.06 -1.19 2.30
N ALA A 4 8.46 -0.43 3.32
CA ALA A 4 8.89 -0.91 4.63
C ALA A 4 8.47 0.10 5.70
N GLN A 5 7.17 0.15 6.01
CA GLN A 5 6.61 1.18 6.90
C GLN A 5 6.91 0.85 8.37
N GLY A 6 7.25 1.90 9.14
CA GLY A 6 7.83 1.78 10.48
C GLY A 6 6.99 2.36 11.62
N ARG A 7 5.65 2.32 11.54
CA ARG A 7 4.81 2.76 12.67
C ARG A 7 5.01 1.83 13.87
N GLU A 8 5.42 2.41 15.01
CA GLU A 8 5.77 1.67 16.22
C GLU A 8 4.66 1.68 17.28
N ASP A 9 3.74 2.66 17.21
CA ASP A 9 2.68 2.85 18.20
C ASP A 9 1.31 2.99 17.48
N PRO A 10 0.24 2.33 17.97
CA PRO A 10 -1.08 2.37 17.32
C PRO A 10 -1.71 3.77 17.33
N ASN A 11 -1.31 4.63 18.26
CA ASN A 11 -1.79 6.01 18.39
C ASN A 11 -1.09 6.98 17.42
N GLN A 12 -0.03 6.53 16.73
CA GLN A 12 0.60 7.33 15.68
C GLN A 12 -0.30 7.38 14.44
N ASN A 13 -0.54 8.60 13.94
CA ASN A 13 -1.29 8.89 12.73
C ASN A 13 -0.42 8.80 11.45
N THR A 14 0.59 7.91 11.43
CA THR A 14 1.55 7.77 10.31
C THR A 14 1.33 6.51 9.47
N GLY A 15 1.77 6.49 8.22
CA GLY A 15 1.53 5.38 7.29
C GLY A 15 1.99 5.73 5.87
N ILE A 16 1.88 4.76 4.96
CA ILE A 16 2.08 4.97 3.52
C ILE A 16 0.75 4.72 2.81
N SER A 17 0.33 5.67 1.96
CA SER A 17 -0.87 5.56 1.12
C SER A 17 -0.44 5.67 -0.34
N LEU A 18 -0.62 4.60 -1.11
CA LEU A 18 -0.38 4.55 -2.56
C LEU A 18 -1.74 4.50 -3.26
N GLN A 19 -2.15 5.62 -3.83
CA GLN A 19 -3.44 5.75 -4.53
C GLN A 19 -3.20 6.14 -5.99
N ASN A 20 -3.97 5.55 -6.92
CA ASN A 20 -3.90 5.86 -8.35
C ASN A 20 -2.48 5.72 -8.93
N CYS A 21 -1.70 4.78 -8.41
CA CYS A 21 -0.32 4.55 -8.80
C CYS A 21 -0.22 3.44 -9.86
N THR A 22 0.90 3.44 -10.60
CA THR A 22 1.33 2.30 -11.42
C THR A 22 2.56 1.68 -10.75
N ILE A 23 2.42 0.44 -10.28
CA ILE A 23 3.50 -0.34 -9.67
C ILE A 23 3.90 -1.45 -10.65
N GLU A 24 4.95 -1.21 -11.42
CA GLU A 24 5.44 -2.14 -12.44
C GLU A 24 6.96 -2.25 -12.44
N ALA A 25 7.49 -3.25 -13.15
CA ALA A 25 8.92 -3.40 -13.32
C ALA A 25 9.46 -2.34 -14.28
N ALA A 26 10.67 -1.85 -14.00
CA ALA A 26 11.38 -1.01 -14.95
C ALA A 26 11.64 -1.78 -16.25
N LYS A 27 11.68 -1.09 -17.39
CA LYS A 27 11.74 -1.72 -18.72
C LYS A 27 13.01 -2.55 -18.92
N GLU A 28 14.11 -2.12 -18.32
CA GLU A 28 15.40 -2.78 -18.30
C GLU A 28 15.40 -4.07 -17.48
N PHE A 29 14.47 -4.21 -16.52
CA PHE A 29 14.33 -5.41 -15.69
C PHE A 29 13.47 -6.45 -16.44
N ASN A 30 14.11 -7.12 -17.39
CA ASN A 30 13.44 -7.99 -18.35
C ASN A 30 12.83 -9.26 -17.70
N VAL A 31 11.88 -9.88 -18.42
CA VAL A 31 11.13 -11.06 -17.96
C VAL A 31 12.03 -12.22 -17.52
N THR A 32 13.17 -12.43 -18.17
CA THR A 32 14.08 -13.53 -17.85
C THR A 32 14.76 -13.31 -16.51
N GLU A 33 15.24 -12.10 -16.25
CA GLU A 33 15.85 -11.74 -14.96
C GLU A 33 14.83 -11.74 -13.83
N ARG A 34 13.61 -11.24 -14.09
CA ARG A 34 12.52 -11.18 -13.09
C ARG A 34 12.18 -12.53 -12.49
N LYS A 35 12.39 -13.64 -13.22
CA LYS A 35 12.16 -15.00 -12.68
C LYS A 35 13.04 -15.35 -11.48
N ASN A 36 14.16 -14.66 -11.31
CA ASN A 36 15.10 -14.91 -10.22
C ASN A 36 14.85 -14.05 -8.98
N PHE A 37 13.86 -13.15 -9.01
CA PHE A 37 13.59 -12.21 -7.92
C PHE A 37 12.10 -12.16 -7.58
N SER A 38 11.79 -12.14 -6.30
CA SER A 38 10.43 -11.92 -5.82
C SER A 38 10.25 -10.47 -5.40
N THR A 39 9.18 -9.82 -5.88
CA THR A 39 8.81 -8.47 -5.46
C THR A 39 7.51 -8.51 -4.67
N PHE A 40 7.48 -7.78 -3.55
CA PHE A 40 6.33 -7.67 -2.66
C PHE A 40 5.99 -6.21 -2.44
N LEU A 41 4.70 -5.91 -2.23
CA LEU A 41 4.16 -4.59 -1.90
C LEU A 41 4.80 -4.01 -0.64
N GLY A 42 5.15 -4.86 0.32
CA GLY A 42 5.92 -4.42 1.47
C GLY A 42 6.21 -5.48 2.49
N ARG A 43 6.89 -5.04 3.55
CA ARG A 43 7.14 -5.79 4.78
C ARG A 43 7.04 -4.88 6.01
N PRO A 44 6.58 -5.38 7.15
CA PRO A 44 6.35 -4.54 8.32
C PRO A 44 7.66 -4.32 9.08
N TRP A 45 8.26 -3.13 8.94
CA TRP A 45 9.50 -2.84 9.67
C TRP A 45 9.26 -2.75 11.19
N ARG A 46 8.02 -2.48 11.60
CA ARG A 46 7.56 -2.37 13.00
C ARG A 46 6.16 -2.95 13.19
N ASN A 47 5.81 -3.24 14.45
CA ASN A 47 4.58 -3.96 14.84
C ASN A 47 3.27 -3.34 14.35
N TYR A 48 3.21 -2.03 14.20
CA TYR A 48 1.99 -1.34 13.77
C TYR A 48 2.10 -0.84 12.34
N SER A 49 3.01 -1.40 11.54
CA SER A 49 3.26 -1.01 10.16
C SER A 49 1.94 -0.85 9.38
N ARG A 50 1.83 0.26 8.65
CA ARG A 50 0.60 0.64 7.95
C ARG A 50 0.87 1.09 6.53
N THR A 51 0.37 0.31 5.56
CA THR A 51 0.53 0.58 4.14
C THR A 51 -0.76 0.24 3.40
N ILE A 52 -1.22 1.17 2.56
CA ILE A 52 -2.45 1.03 1.80
C ILE A 52 -2.13 1.18 0.32
N VAL A 53 -2.68 0.28 -0.51
CA VAL A 53 -2.53 0.30 -1.96
C VAL A 53 -3.92 0.25 -2.59
N VAL A 54 -4.37 1.37 -3.15
CA VAL A 54 -5.75 1.57 -3.60
C VAL A 54 -5.79 2.05 -5.04
N ASN A 55 -6.76 1.56 -5.80
CA ASN A 55 -7.07 1.99 -7.18
C ASN A 55 -5.81 2.09 -8.06
N SER A 56 -4.88 1.18 -7.85
CA SER A 56 -3.56 1.20 -8.47
C SER A 56 -3.42 0.04 -9.46
N TYR A 57 -2.63 0.24 -10.51
CA TYR A 57 -2.22 -0.83 -11.40
C TYR A 57 -1.04 -1.59 -10.80
N LEU A 58 -1.18 -2.91 -10.64
CA LEU A 58 -0.16 -3.82 -10.15
C LEU A 58 0.30 -4.73 -11.28
N GLY A 59 1.55 -4.54 -11.71
CA GLY A 59 2.20 -5.35 -12.73
C GLY A 59 2.45 -6.79 -12.27
N ASP A 60 2.87 -7.64 -13.21
CA ASP A 60 3.08 -9.08 -13.03
C ASP A 60 4.27 -9.42 -12.12
N LEU A 61 5.10 -8.44 -11.73
CA LEU A 61 6.21 -8.65 -10.80
C LEU A 61 5.76 -8.88 -9.35
N ILE A 62 4.52 -8.50 -9.00
CA ILE A 62 4.03 -8.62 -7.62
C ILE A 62 3.78 -10.10 -7.32
N HIS A 63 4.52 -10.62 -6.34
CA HIS A 63 4.42 -11.99 -5.90
C HIS A 63 2.98 -12.28 -5.40
N PRO A 64 2.40 -13.47 -5.64
CA PRO A 64 1.02 -13.77 -5.26
C PRO A 64 0.69 -13.58 -3.77
N GLN A 65 1.67 -13.80 -2.89
CA GLN A 65 1.54 -13.51 -1.45
C GLN A 65 1.37 -12.02 -1.13
N GLY A 66 1.81 -11.12 -2.01
CA GLY A 66 1.66 -9.66 -1.95
C GLY A 66 2.57 -9.00 -0.92
N TRP A 67 2.59 -9.52 0.30
CA TRP A 67 3.33 -8.99 1.45
C TRP A 67 4.31 -10.03 1.97
N PHE A 68 5.39 -9.57 2.60
CA PHE A 68 6.45 -10.45 3.10
C PHE A 68 6.72 -10.15 4.57
N GLU A 69 6.87 -11.20 5.38
CA GLU A 69 7.19 -11.05 6.80
C GLU A 69 8.56 -10.39 6.98
N TRP A 70 8.71 -9.53 7.98
CA TRP A 70 10.00 -8.90 8.26
C TRP A 70 10.89 -9.85 9.09
N ASP A 71 10.39 -10.28 10.25
CA ASP A 71 11.02 -11.22 11.16
C ASP A 71 9.98 -11.96 12.02
N GLN A 72 10.45 -12.86 12.88
CA GLN A 72 9.61 -13.67 13.77
C GLN A 72 9.01 -12.91 14.98
N TYR A 73 9.39 -11.64 15.18
CA TYR A 73 8.98 -10.82 16.32
C TYR A 73 7.89 -9.82 15.96
N THR A 74 7.81 -9.44 14.69
CA THR A 74 6.76 -8.53 14.23
C THR A 74 5.39 -9.19 14.30
N SER A 75 4.46 -8.60 15.07
CA SER A 75 3.08 -9.09 15.11
C SER A 75 2.37 -8.77 13.79
N LEU A 76 1.99 -9.82 13.07
CA LEU A 76 1.29 -9.73 11.79
C LEU A 76 -0.22 -9.47 11.96
N ASP A 77 -0.74 -9.56 13.19
CA ASP A 77 -2.12 -9.25 13.53
C ASP A 77 -2.35 -7.76 13.76
N THR A 78 -1.30 -7.00 14.07
CA THR A 78 -1.37 -5.57 14.41
C THR A 78 -0.99 -4.63 13.28
N VAL A 79 -0.49 -5.15 12.16
CA VAL A 79 -0.26 -4.36 10.95
C VAL A 79 -1.59 -3.91 10.34
N GLU A 80 -1.56 -2.88 9.50
CA GLU A 80 -2.72 -2.42 8.74
C GLU A 80 -2.34 -2.35 7.26
N TYR A 81 -2.49 -3.49 6.58
CA TYR A 81 -2.18 -3.66 5.15
C TYR A 81 -3.45 -3.83 4.34
N ILE A 82 -3.70 -2.87 3.45
CA ILE A 82 -4.96 -2.78 2.72
C ILE A 82 -4.67 -2.79 1.21
N GLU A 83 -5.38 -3.65 0.48
CA GLU A 83 -5.49 -3.61 -0.98
C GLU A 83 -6.97 -3.36 -1.35
N TYR A 84 -7.26 -2.38 -2.20
CA TYR A 84 -8.64 -2.08 -2.58
C TYR A 84 -8.76 -1.56 -4.01
N MET A 85 -9.64 -2.19 -4.81
CA MET A 85 -9.88 -1.84 -6.22
C MET A 85 -8.62 -1.74 -7.08
N ASN A 86 -7.58 -2.53 -6.79
CA ASN A 86 -6.40 -2.60 -7.64
C ASN A 86 -6.70 -3.39 -8.92
N SER A 87 -5.95 -3.09 -9.98
CA SER A 87 -6.08 -3.74 -11.29
C SER A 87 -4.73 -4.27 -11.80
N GLY A 88 -4.77 -5.04 -12.89
CA GLY A 88 -3.56 -5.60 -13.49
C GLY A 88 -3.22 -7.02 -13.00
N PRO A 89 -2.22 -7.67 -13.63
CA PRO A 89 -1.91 -9.08 -13.39
C PRO A 89 -1.41 -9.37 -11.96
N GLY A 90 -0.83 -8.39 -11.27
CA GLY A 90 -0.38 -8.53 -9.88
C GLY A 90 -1.46 -8.27 -8.83
N ALA A 91 -2.68 -7.88 -9.23
CA ALA A 91 -3.75 -7.48 -8.31
C ALA A 91 -4.62 -8.62 -7.79
N ASP A 92 -4.42 -9.85 -8.27
CA ASP A 92 -5.16 -11.01 -7.76
C ASP A 92 -4.82 -11.30 -6.30
N THR A 93 -5.82 -11.20 -5.43
CA THR A 93 -5.64 -11.39 -3.98
C THR A 93 -5.90 -12.82 -3.49
N ARG A 94 -6.29 -13.77 -4.36
CA ARG A 94 -6.69 -15.14 -3.95
C ARG A 94 -5.59 -15.93 -3.25
N HIS A 95 -4.33 -15.56 -3.48
CA HIS A 95 -3.15 -16.23 -2.94
C HIS A 95 -2.34 -15.34 -1.98
N ARG A 96 -2.94 -14.25 -1.51
CA ARG A 96 -2.32 -13.34 -0.54
C ARG A 96 -2.11 -14.04 0.79
N ILE A 97 -1.20 -13.47 1.59
CA ILE A 97 -1.02 -13.90 2.98
C ILE A 97 -2.33 -13.84 3.77
N SER A 98 -2.40 -14.60 4.87
CA SER A 98 -3.59 -14.73 5.72
C SER A 98 -3.42 -14.04 7.08
N TRP A 99 -2.66 -12.95 7.14
CA TRP A 99 -2.37 -12.23 8.38
C TRP A 99 -3.61 -11.51 8.92
N GLY A 100 -3.78 -11.44 10.24
CA GLY A 100 -4.92 -10.73 10.85
C GLY A 100 -4.96 -9.23 10.52
N GLY A 101 -3.80 -8.62 10.27
CA GLY A 101 -3.66 -7.22 9.87
C GLY A 101 -3.84 -6.92 8.38
N TYR A 102 -4.11 -7.94 7.55
CA TYR A 102 -4.33 -7.77 6.11
C TYR A 102 -5.82 -7.72 5.75
N ARG A 103 -6.19 -6.80 4.85
CA ARG A 103 -7.57 -6.63 4.38
C ARG A 103 -7.62 -6.34 2.89
N ASN A 104 -8.44 -7.09 2.17
CA ASN A 104 -8.78 -6.83 0.76
C ASN A 104 -10.28 -6.57 0.52
N ASN A 105 -11.08 -6.60 1.58
CA ASN A 105 -12.51 -6.32 1.56
C ASN A 105 -12.80 -5.17 2.52
N CYS A 106 -12.50 -3.95 2.09
CA CYS A 106 -12.73 -2.72 2.84
C CYS A 106 -13.89 -1.92 2.24
N THR A 107 -14.46 -1.01 3.03
CA THR A 107 -15.47 -0.05 2.56
C THR A 107 -14.80 1.21 2.03
N GLU A 108 -15.49 1.96 1.18
CA GLU A 108 -15.04 3.29 0.74
C GLU A 108 -14.77 4.22 1.93
N ASP A 109 -15.58 4.17 3.00
CA ASP A 109 -15.34 4.91 4.24
C ASP A 109 -14.01 4.57 4.91
N THR A 110 -13.59 3.30 4.86
CA THR A 110 -12.27 2.90 5.38
C THR A 110 -11.16 3.52 4.56
N ILE A 111 -11.32 3.54 3.24
CA ILE A 111 -10.33 4.05 2.29
C ILE A 111 -10.24 5.57 2.32
N ARG A 112 -11.36 6.27 2.52
CA ARG A 112 -11.44 7.73 2.61
C ARG A 112 -10.47 8.30 3.66
N ARG A 113 -10.27 7.59 4.78
CA ARG A 113 -9.32 7.96 5.85
C ARG A 113 -7.85 8.01 5.41
N PHE A 114 -7.53 7.48 4.23
CA PHE A 114 -6.19 7.41 3.66
C PHE A 114 -6.00 8.32 2.44
N THR A 115 -7.00 9.11 2.04
CA THR A 115 -6.86 10.11 0.97
C THR A 115 -5.98 11.27 1.44
N ALA A 116 -5.54 12.11 0.51
CA ALA A 116 -4.68 13.25 0.84
C ALA A 116 -5.38 14.20 1.84
N GLU A 117 -6.68 14.44 1.66
CA GLU A 117 -7.50 15.35 2.46
C GLU A 117 -7.59 14.93 3.93
N GLU A 118 -7.79 13.64 4.20
CA GLU A 118 -7.98 13.15 5.57
C GLU A 118 -6.71 12.64 6.23
N PHE A 119 -5.81 12.05 5.44
CA PHE A 119 -4.61 11.42 5.99
C PHE A 119 -3.52 12.45 6.30
N LEU A 120 -3.41 13.51 5.50
CA LEU A 120 -2.43 14.57 5.71
C LEU A 120 -3.05 15.68 6.56
N HIS A 121 -2.55 15.83 7.78
CA HIS A 121 -3.07 16.82 8.72
C HIS A 121 -3.07 18.24 8.13
N GLY A 122 -4.25 18.88 8.09
CA GLY A 122 -4.41 20.25 7.60
C GLY A 122 -4.33 20.38 6.07
N ALA A 123 -4.47 19.27 5.33
CA ALA A 123 -4.47 19.22 3.86
C ALA A 123 -5.27 20.36 3.23
N ASP A 124 -6.52 20.58 3.65
CA ASP A 124 -7.40 21.63 3.12
C ASP A 124 -6.77 23.03 3.15
N GLY A 125 -5.91 23.32 4.13
CA GLY A 125 -5.28 24.63 4.26
C GLY A 125 -4.06 24.81 3.35
N TRP A 126 -3.15 23.84 3.34
CA TRP A 126 -1.87 23.98 2.64
C TRP A 126 -1.89 23.42 1.22
N LEU A 127 -2.67 22.37 0.93
CA LEU A 127 -2.73 21.82 -0.43
C LEU A 127 -3.43 22.76 -1.41
N GLU A 128 -4.48 23.46 -0.98
CA GLU A 128 -5.13 24.48 -1.81
C GLU A 128 -4.21 25.66 -2.14
N SER A 129 -3.25 25.95 -1.25
CA SER A 129 -2.23 26.97 -1.51
C SER A 129 -1.19 26.53 -2.54
N THR A 130 -1.15 25.24 -2.87
CA THR A 130 -0.27 24.71 -3.93
C THR A 130 -0.96 24.84 -5.29
N VAL A 131 -0.16 24.99 -6.35
CA VAL A 131 -0.64 24.94 -7.73
C VAL A 131 -0.77 23.51 -8.27
N LEU A 132 -0.67 22.51 -7.39
CA LEU A 132 -0.65 21.11 -7.79
C LEU A 132 -2.07 20.58 -7.99
N PRO A 133 -2.33 19.82 -9.08
CA PRO A 133 -3.62 19.18 -9.26
C PRO A 133 -3.82 18.09 -8.20
N LEU A 134 -4.99 18.08 -7.57
CA LEU A 134 -5.44 17.03 -6.65
C LEU A 134 -6.52 16.20 -7.32
N PHE A 135 -6.45 14.89 -7.10
CA PHE A 135 -7.45 13.95 -7.60
C PHE A 135 -8.51 13.77 -6.51
N GLY A 136 -9.77 14.12 -6.79
CA GLY A 136 -10.88 13.96 -5.83
C GLY A 136 -11.37 15.24 -5.15
N SER A 137 -10.74 16.40 -5.40
CA SER A 137 -11.31 17.69 -5.00
C SER A 137 -12.56 17.96 -5.85
N SER A 138 -13.74 17.81 -5.25
CA SER A 138 -14.94 18.45 -5.75
C SER A 138 -14.65 19.96 -5.83
N LYS A 139 -14.64 20.53 -7.03
CA LYS A 139 -14.82 21.97 -7.18
C LYS A 139 -16.27 22.34 -6.93
#